data_AF-A0A2N3E5L6-F1
#
_entry.id   AF-A0A2N3E5L6-F1
#
_cell.length_a   1.000
_cell.length_b   1.000
_cell.length_c   1.000
_cell.angle_alpha   90.00
_cell.angle_beta   90.00
_cell.angle_gamma   90.00
#
_symmetry.space_group_name_H-M   'P 1'
#
loop_
_entity.id
_entity.type
_entity.pdbx_description
1 polymer ?
#
loop_
_entity_poly.entity_id
_entity_poly.type
_entity_poly.pdbx_seq_one_letter_code
_entity_poly.pdbx_strand_id
1 'polypeptide(L)' 'MTALPRYLDRETAAAFLTAQGFNSLDIECILDLTGPVMRDGAACWPAGSVERLAARAWWLDRSDIRLATSHAA' A
#
# COMPACT_ATOMS: atom_id res chain seq x y z
N MET A 1 20.34 -8.69 -0.90
CA MET A 1 18.89 -8.41 -0.80
C MET A 1 18.40 -9.05 0.49
N THR A 2 18.07 -8.26 1.50
CA THR A 2 17.41 -8.75 2.71
C THR A 2 15.99 -9.16 2.34
N ALA A 3 15.64 -10.43 2.55
CA ALA A 3 14.27 -10.89 2.34
C ALA A 3 13.36 -10.14 3.31
N LEU A 4 12.26 -9.55 2.81
CA LEU A 4 11.26 -8.94 3.68
C LEU A 4 10.71 -10.01 4.65
N PRO A 5 10.49 -9.64 5.93
CA PRO A 5 9.80 -10.54 6.84
C PRO A 5 8.43 -10.90 6.26
N ARG A 6 7.94 -12.12 6.53
CA ARG A 6 6.68 -12.61 5.96
C ARG A 6 5.47 -11.72 6.31
N TYR A 7 5.56 -11.02 7.44
CA TYR A 7 4.58 -10.06 7.93
C TYR A 7 5.29 -8.77 8.33
N LEU A 8 4.68 -7.64 8.02
CA LEU A 8 5.16 -6.30 8.33
C LEU A 8 4.26 -5.72 9.41
N ASP A 9 4.83 -5.08 10.42
CA ASP A 9 4.05 -4.14 11.23
C ASP A 9 3.70 -2.88 10.43
N ARG A 10 2.87 -2.01 11.00
CA ARG A 10 2.41 -0.80 10.32
C ARG A 10 3.57 0.11 9.91
N GLU A 11 4.54 0.29 10.79
CA GLU A 11 5.67 1.20 10.58
C GLU A 11 6.58 0.69 9.47
N THR A 12 6.91 -0.60 9.48
CA THR A 12 7.73 -1.27 8.48
C THR A 12 7.03 -1.26 7.12
N ALA A 13 5.72 -1.51 7.07
CA ALA A 13 4.95 -1.46 5.83
C ALA A 13 4.89 -0.03 5.26
N ALA A 14 4.67 0.98 6.10
CA ALA A 14 4.68 2.38 5.70
C ALA A 14 6.06 2.83 5.20
N ALA A 15 7.14 2.44 5.86
CA ALA A 15 8.50 2.73 5.44
C ALA A 15 8.82 2.09 4.09
N PHE A 16 8.42 0.84 3.88
CA PHE A 16 8.58 0.12 2.61
C PHE A 16 7.88 0.83 1.45
N LEU A 17 6.64 1.27 1.64
CA LEU A 17 5.87 1.99 0.63
C LEU A 17 6.41 3.42 0.41
N THR A 18 6.84 4.11 1.47
CA THR A 18 7.48 5.43 1.36
C THR A 18 8.75 5.35 0.52
N ALA A 19 9.56 4.30 0.69
CA ALA A 19 10.75 4.07 -0.12
C ALA A 19 10.46 3.84 -1.62
N GLN A 20 9.22 3.48 -1.96
CA GLN A 20 8.76 3.36 -3.35
C GLN A 20 8.11 4.64 -3.90
N GLY A 21 8.03 5.71 -3.09
CA GLY A 21 7.48 6.99 -3.51
C GLY A 21 5.99 7.16 -3.26
N PHE A 22 5.34 6.23 -2.55
CA PHE A 22 3.94 6.41 -2.13
C PHE A 22 3.82 7.52 -1.09
N ASN A 23 2.78 8.36 -1.22
CA ASN A 23 2.47 9.37 -0.21
C ASN A 23 1.67 8.77 0.95
N SER A 24 1.45 9.52 2.03
CA SER A 24 0.77 9.00 3.24
C SER A 24 -0.65 8.48 2.97
N LEU A 25 -1.43 9.12 2.10
CA LEU A 25 -2.80 8.69 1.78
C LEU A 25 -2.79 7.40 0.96
N ASP A 26 -1.86 7.29 0.02
CA ASP A 26 -1.67 6.07 -0.78
C ASP A 26 -1.29 4.89 0.11
N ILE A 27 -0.40 5.14 1.09
CA ILE A 27 0.02 4.15 2.07
C ILE A 27 -1.17 3.66 2.87
N GLU A 28 -1.98 4.56 3.43
CA GLU A 28 -3.18 4.19 4.19
C GLU A 28 -4.15 3.36 3.34
N CYS A 29 -4.40 3.79 2.10
CA CYS A 29 -5.25 3.05 1.17
C CYS A 29 -4.72 1.65 0.87
N ILE A 30 -3.42 1.49 0.63
CA ILE A 30 -2.80 0.18 0.42
C ILE A 30 -2.92 -0.71 1.65
N LEU A 31 -2.69 -0.17 2.85
CA LEU A 31 -2.77 -0.93 4.09
C LEU A 31 -4.21 -1.35 4.41
N ASP A 32 -5.19 -0.48 4.17
CA ASP A 32 -6.60 -0.77 4.37
C ASP A 32 -7.09 -1.84 3.39
N LEU A 33 -6.75 -1.70 2.11
CA LEU A 33 -7.12 -2.67 1.07
C LEU A 33 -6.41 -4.02 1.22
N THR A 34 -5.18 -4.03 1.74
CA THR A 34 -4.48 -5.28 2.05
C THR A 34 -5.19 -6.04 3.16
N GLY A 35 -5.76 -5.31 4.13
CA GLY A 35 -6.39 -5.86 5.31
C GLY A 35 -5.37 -6.37 6.34
N PRO A 36 -5.31 -5.79 7.55
CA PRO A 36 -4.42 -6.31 8.59
C PRO A 36 -4.88 -7.69 9.07
N VAL A 37 -3.91 -8.53 9.43
CA VAL A 37 -4.13 -9.78 10.16
C VAL A 37 -3.62 -9.62 11.59
N MET A 38 -4.33 -10.20 12.56
CA MET A 38 -3.89 -10.21 13.95
C MET A 38 -2.85 -11.30 14.17
N ARG A 39 -1.68 -10.94 14.69
CA ARG A 39 -0.61 -11.86 15.11
C ARG A 39 -0.06 -11.40 16.45
N ASP A 40 -0.01 -12.32 17.41
CA ASP A 40 0.57 -12.06 18.74
C ASP A 40 0.02 -10.79 19.43
N GLY A 41 -1.26 -10.47 19.18
CA GLY A 41 -1.94 -9.29 19.74
C GLY A 41 -1.72 -7.99 18.96
N ALA A 42 -0.94 -8.00 17.89
CA ALA A 42 -0.67 -6.84 17.04
C ALA A 42 -1.25 -7.01 15.62
N ALA A 43 -1.62 -5.90 14.99
CA ALA A 43 -1.99 -5.86 13.59
C ALA A 43 -0.73 -5.93 12.71
N CYS A 44 -0.71 -6.86 11.77
CA CYS A 44 0.38 -7.03 10.81
C CYS A 44 -0.17 -7.20 9.38
N TRP A 45 0.65 -6.90 8.39
CA TRP A 45 0.31 -7.02 6.98
C TRP A 45 1.17 -8.09 6.31
N PRO A 46 0.60 -9.05 5.58
CA PRO A 46 1.41 -10.00 4.81
C PRO A 46 2.25 -9.26 3.76
N ALA A 47 3.57 -9.37 3.83
CA ALA A 47 4.48 -8.59 2.97
C ALA A 47 4.18 -8.79 1.48
N GLY A 48 3.98 -10.05 1.06
CA GLY A 48 3.65 -10.35 -0.34
C GLY A 48 2.29 -9.79 -0.79
N SER A 49 1.34 -9.54 0.12
CA SER A 49 0.09 -8.87 -0.24
C SER A 49 0.28 -7.37 -0.41
N VAL A 50 1.05 -6.73 0.48
CA VAL A 50 1.43 -5.31 0.37
C VAL A 50 2.20 -5.08 -0.93
N GLU A 51 3.20 -5.91 -1.24
CA GLU A 51 3.97 -5.85 -2.48
C GLU A 51 3.08 -5.98 -3.72
N ARG A 52 2.21 -6.99 -3.76
CA ARG A 52 1.30 -7.20 -4.90
C ARG A 52 0.35 -6.04 -5.11
N LEU A 53 -0.15 -5.44 -4.02
CA LEU A 53 -1.09 -4.33 -4.12
C LEU A 53 -0.37 -3.05 -4.55
N ALA A 54 0.78 -2.74 -3.95
CA ALA A 54 1.64 -1.63 -4.34
C ALA A 54 2.04 -1.72 -5.83
N ALA A 55 2.46 -2.90 -6.30
CA ALA A 55 2.79 -3.12 -7.70
C ALA A 55 1.61 -2.95 -8.67
N ARG A 56 0.36 -3.06 -8.18
CA ARG A 56 -0.88 -2.86 -8.95
C ARG A 56 -1.49 -1.48 -8.76
N ALA A 57 -0.91 -0.63 -7.92
CA ALA A 57 -1.45 0.68 -7.58
C ALA A 57 -1.12 1.75 -8.64
N TRP A 58 -1.17 1.38 -9.93
CA TRP A 58 -0.94 2.28 -11.08
C TRP A 58 -1.92 3.47 -11.13
N TRP A 59 -3.08 3.32 -10.48
CA TRP A 59 -4.17 4.30 -10.40
C TRP A 59 -3.96 5.47 -9.41
N LEU A 60 -2.86 5.52 -8.66
CA LEU A 60 -2.62 6.53 -7.60
C LEU A 60 -1.82 7.74 -8.10
N ASP A 61 -1.33 7.73 -9.35
CA ASP A 61 -0.84 8.96 -9.97
C ASP A 61 -2.04 9.90 -10.19
N ARG A 62 -2.06 11.02 -9.45
CA ARG A 62 -3.08 12.09 -9.54
C ARG A 62 -3.30 12.57 -10.97
N SER A 63 -2.32 12.39 -11.84
CA SER A 63 -2.32 12.85 -13.23
C SER A 63 -3.40 12.17 -14.07
N ASP A 64 -3.72 10.89 -13.81
CA ASP A 64 -4.67 10.12 -14.63
C ASP A 64 -6.13 10.18 -14.12
N ILE A 65 -6.36 10.48 -12.84
CA ILE A 65 -7.72 10.55 -12.25
C ILE A 65 -8.53 11.73 -12.83
N ARG A 66 -7.87 12.80 -13.26
CA ARG A 66 -8.54 13.98 -13.86
C ARG A 66 -9.18 13.67 -15.22
N LEU A 67 -8.70 12.67 -15.94
CA LEU A 67 -9.23 12.30 -17.26
C LEU A 67 -10.53 11.50 -17.17
N ALA A 68 -10.71 10.71 -16.10
CA ALA A 68 -11.93 9.93 -15.91
C ALA A 68 -13.14 10.77 -15.44
N THR A 69 -12.90 11.88 -14.73
CA THR A 69 -13.96 12.74 -14.17
C THR A 69 -14.44 13.85 -15.10
N SER A 70 -13.75 14.09 -16.21
CA SER A 70 -14.11 15.14 -17.19
C SER A 70 -14.98 14.64 -18.35
N HIS A 71 -15.33 13.34 -18.40
CA HIS A 71 -16.27 12.78 -19.39
C HIS A 71 -17.70 12.56 -18.84
N ALA A 72 -17.99 13.02 -17.62
CA ALA A 72 -19.29 12.88 -16.96
C ALA A 72 -20.00 14.24 -16.74
N ALA A 73 -19.69 15.24 -17.56
CA ALA A 73 -20.34 16.56 -17.55
C ALA A 73 -21.06 16.83 -18.88
#